data_AF-A0ABD3ZHG5-F1
#
_entry.id   AF-A0ABD3ZHG5-F1
#
_cell.length_a   1.000
_cell.length_b   1.000
_cell.length_c   1.000
_cell.angle_alpha   90.00
_cell.angle_beta   90.00
_cell.angle_gamma   90.00
#
_symmetry.space_group_name_H-M   'P 1'
#
loop_
_entity.id
_entity.type
_entity.pdbx_description
1 polymer ?
#
loop_
_entity_poly.entity_id
_entity_poly.type
_entity_poly.pdbx_seq_one_letter_code
_entity_poly.pdbx_strand_id
1 'polypeptide(L)'
;MLLSFHFLQLWPELELKGVTGVTGKNGAITHFWLEVEDYVIDITGDQYNIINARKLNENIVRNRPFMPVHVANQKDSYLYNLFEIKGKEHLSYGFPTIGDDFIDEMECDYRQLVR
;
A
#
# COMPACT_ATOMS: atom_id res chain seq x y z
N MET A 1 0.25 -0.49 -6.54
CA MET A 1 -0.58 -0.84 -7.71
C MET A 1 -0.22 -2.17 -8.36
N LEU A 2 1.05 -2.50 -8.61
CA LEU A 2 1.39 -3.80 -9.21
C LEU A 2 0.94 -5.03 -8.40
N LEU A 3 1.02 -4.99 -7.07
CA LEU A 3 0.52 -6.09 -6.22
C LEU A 3 -1.00 -6.24 -6.33
N SER A 4 -1.75 -5.13 -6.33
CA SER A 4 -3.21 -5.19 -6.51
C SER A 4 -3.58 -5.71 -7.90
N PHE A 5 -2.82 -5.31 -8.92
CA PHE A 5 -2.98 -5.82 -10.27
C PHE A 5 -2.76 -7.33 -10.33
N HIS A 6 -1.68 -7.83 -9.73
CA HIS A 6 -1.41 -9.27 -9.63
C HIS A 6 -2.55 -10.04 -8.98
N PHE A 7 -3.07 -9.57 -7.84
CA PHE A 7 -4.17 -10.24 -7.14
C PHE A 7 -5.45 -10.30 -7.99
N LEU A 8 -5.80 -9.21 -8.66
CA LEU A 8 -7.02 -9.17 -9.49
C LEU A 8 -6.88 -10.00 -10.77
N GLN A 9 -5.67 -10.17 -11.31
CA GLN A 9 -5.41 -11.13 -12.41
C GLN A 9 -5.66 -12.59 -11.99
N LEU A 10 -5.29 -12.94 -10.75
CA LEU A 10 -5.50 -14.29 -10.22
C LEU A 10 -6.94 -14.51 -9.75
N TRP A 11 -7.54 -13.49 -9.14
CA TRP A 11 -8.88 -13.53 -8.54
C TRP A 11 -9.67 -12.27 -8.93
N PRO A 12 -10.33 -12.28 -10.10
CA PRO A 12 -11.08 -11.11 -10.59
C PRO A 12 -12.20 -10.64 -9.66
N GLU A 13 -12.78 -11.58 -8.89
CA GLU A 13 -13.88 -11.32 -7.94
C GLU A 13 -13.39 -10.94 -6.54
N LEU A 14 -12.07 -10.77 -6.34
CA LEU A 14 -11.50 -10.44 -5.03
C LEU A 14 -11.93 -9.02 -4.61
N GLU A 15 -12.52 -8.89 -3.43
CA GLU A 15 -12.78 -7.59 -2.81
C GLU A 15 -11.48 -6.99 -2.25
N LEU A 16 -10.81 -6.20 -3.08
CA LEU A 16 -9.56 -5.52 -2.74
C LEU A 16 -9.80 -4.04 -2.46
N LYS A 17 -9.18 -3.50 -1.41
CA LYS A 17 -9.21 -2.06 -1.13
C LYS A 17 -7.81 -1.48 -1.08
N GLY A 18 -7.60 -0.37 -1.76
CA GLY A 18 -6.43 0.49 -1.57
C GLY A 18 -6.69 1.45 -0.42
N VAL A 19 -5.74 1.60 0.49
CA VAL A 19 -5.86 2.52 1.63
C VAL A 19 -4.73 3.52 1.59
N THR A 20 -5.09 4.80 1.66
CA THR A 20 -4.14 5.90 1.73
C THR A 20 -4.15 6.48 3.14
N GLY A 21 -3.00 6.41 3.80
CA GLY A 21 -2.75 7.03 5.09
C GLY A 21 -1.77 8.19 4.99
N VAL A 22 -1.87 9.16 5.91
CA VAL A 22 -0.92 10.26 6.00
C VAL A 22 -0.45 10.50 7.44
N THR A 23 0.73 11.09 7.58
CA THR A 23 1.30 11.45 8.87
C THR A 23 2.35 12.55 8.74
N GLY A 24 2.88 13.01 9.86
CA GLY A 24 3.80 14.16 9.90
C GLY A 24 3.09 15.50 9.71
N LYS A 25 3.88 16.58 9.70
CA LYS A 25 3.35 17.96 9.63
C LYS A 25 2.54 18.15 8.35
N ASN A 26 1.28 18.54 8.50
CA ASN A 26 0.32 18.76 7.41
C ASN A 26 0.12 17.53 6.49
N GLY A 27 0.34 16.30 6.99
CA GLY A 27 0.17 15.08 6.20
C GLY A 27 1.21 14.91 5.08
N ALA A 28 2.39 15.51 5.22
CA ALA A 28 3.44 15.49 4.20
C ALA A 28 4.04 14.09 3.93
N ILE A 29 3.82 13.12 4.83
CA ILE A 29 4.24 11.74 4.64
C ILE A 29 2.99 10.93 4.29
N THR A 30 2.86 10.53 3.04
CA THR A 30 1.78 9.64 2.57
C THR A 30 2.28 8.20 2.51
N HIS A 31 1.35 7.27 2.70
CA HIS A 31 1.62 5.84 2.56
C HIS A 31 0.41 5.13 2.00
N PHE A 32 0.65 4.05 1.27
CA PHE A 32 -0.39 3.25 0.62
C PHE A 32 -0.20 1.77 0.95
N TRP A 33 -1.30 1.09 1.29
CA TRP A 33 -1.32 -0.36 1.50
C TRP A 33 -2.62 -0.96 0.99
N LEU A 34 -2.70 -2.29 0.98
CA LEU A 34 -3.88 -3.02 0.55
C LEU A 34 -4.62 -3.62 1.75
N GLU A 35 -5.94 -3.66 1.68
CA GLU A 35 -6.80 -4.47 2.54
C GLU A 35 -7.47 -5.56 1.71
N VAL A 36 -7.44 -6.80 2.21
CA VAL A 36 -8.20 -7.95 1.71
C VAL A 36 -8.94 -8.54 2.90
N GLU A 37 -10.27 -8.52 2.87
CA GLU A 37 -11.09 -8.85 4.05
C GLU A 37 -10.64 -8.05 5.28
N ASP A 38 -10.30 -8.75 6.38
CA ASP A 38 -9.79 -8.16 7.63
C ASP A 38 -8.26 -8.09 7.69
N TYR A 39 -7.56 -8.39 6.58
CA TYR A 39 -6.10 -8.39 6.51
C TYR A 39 -5.56 -7.18 5.77
N VAL A 40 -4.37 -6.76 6.20
CA VAL A 40 -3.62 -5.65 5.65
C VAL A 40 -2.33 -6.17 5.07
N ILE A 41 -1.97 -5.70 3.89
CA ILE A 41 -0.75 -6.08 3.17
C ILE A 41 -0.02 -4.80 2.77
N ASP A 42 1.19 -4.64 3.29
CA ASP A 42 2.12 -3.55 2.94
C ASP A 42 3.48 -4.15 2.56
N ILE A 43 3.98 -3.76 1.39
CA ILE A 43 5.25 -4.24 0.83
C ILE A 43 6.28 -3.11 0.65
N THR A 44 6.00 -1.92 1.17
CA THR A 44 6.87 -0.73 1.05
C THR A 44 7.16 -0.06 2.37
N GLY A 45 6.57 -0.51 3.48
CA GLY A 45 6.81 0.04 4.82
C GLY A 45 8.29 -0.01 5.26
N ASP A 46 9.09 -0.94 4.75
CA ASP A 46 10.52 -1.05 5.03
C ASP A 46 11.36 0.10 4.46
N GLN A 47 10.85 0.86 3.49
CA GLN A 47 11.50 2.07 2.99
C GLN A 47 11.80 3.06 4.13
N TYR A 48 10.95 3.08 5.16
CA TYR A 48 11.16 3.91 6.33
C TYR A 48 12.40 3.54 7.14
N ASN A 49 12.97 2.35 6.96
CA ASN A 49 14.24 1.98 7.61
C ASN A 49 15.42 2.75 7.02
N ILE A 50 15.36 3.08 5.72
CA ILE A 50 16.47 3.65 4.95
C ILE A 50 16.34 5.18 4.82
N ILE A 51 15.11 5.70 4.77
CA ILE A 51 14.87 7.15 4.68
C ILE A 51 15.52 7.87 5.88
N ASN A 52 16.15 9.02 5.65
CA ASN A 52 16.78 9.79 6.72
C ASN A 52 15.75 10.20 7.79
N ALA A 53 16.07 9.95 9.06
CA ALA A 53 15.17 10.25 10.19
C ALA A 53 14.70 11.71 10.24
N ARG A 54 15.50 12.68 9.75
CA ARG A 54 15.11 14.11 9.67
C ARG A 54 13.95 14.38 8.71
N LYS A 55 13.65 13.47 7.78
CA LYS A 55 12.53 13.55 6.84
C LYS A 55 11.27 12.85 7.36
N LEU A 56 11.36 12.16 8.50
CA LEU A 56 10.26 11.40 9.08
C LEU A 56 9.81 12.04 10.39
N ASN A 57 8.60 11.71 10.82
CA ASN A 57 8.17 12.03 12.17
C ASN A 57 8.78 11.05 13.19
N GLU A 58 8.76 11.45 14.46
CA GLU A 58 9.35 10.63 15.54
C GLU A 58 8.67 9.27 15.72
N ASN A 59 7.36 9.17 15.49
CA ASN A 59 6.63 7.92 15.65
C ASN A 59 7.13 6.86 14.68
N ILE A 60 7.33 7.21 13.40
CA ILE A 60 7.90 6.29 12.41
C ILE A 60 9.33 5.89 12.82
N VAL A 61 10.16 6.86 13.22
CA VAL A 61 11.56 6.58 13.59
C VAL A 61 11.66 5.63 14.79
N ARG A 62 10.79 5.80 15.80
CA ARG A 62 10.77 4.96 17.01
C ARG A 62 10.27 3.54 16.76
N ASN A 63 9.47 3.32 15.71
CA ASN A 63 8.90 2.01 15.37
C ASN A 63 9.77 1.21 14.39
N ARG A 64 10.95 1.71 14.01
CA ARG A 64 11.92 0.93 13.23
C ARG A 64 12.46 -0.26 14.06
N PRO A 65 12.80 -1.40 13.42
CA PRO A 65 12.72 -1.65 11.98
C PRO A 65 11.33 -2.13 11.53
N PHE A 66 10.93 -1.74 10.32
CA PHE A 66 9.76 -2.27 9.62
C PHE A 66 10.13 -3.48 8.77
N MET A 67 9.25 -4.46 8.66
CA MET A 67 9.45 -5.65 7.83
C MET A 67 9.26 -5.32 6.34
N PRO A 68 10.04 -5.94 5.41
CA PRO A 68 9.85 -5.78 3.96
C PRO A 68 8.45 -6.15 3.47
N VAL A 69 7.82 -7.13 4.13
CA VAL A 69 6.44 -7.51 3.90
C VAL A 69 5.74 -7.54 5.24
N HIS A 70 4.75 -6.68 5.40
CA HIS A 70 3.88 -6.62 6.57
C HIS A 70 2.52 -7.18 6.19
N VAL A 71 2.15 -8.30 6.80
CA VAL A 71 0.81 -8.90 6.72
C VAL A 71 0.28 -9.06 8.12
N ALA A 72 -0.84 -8.43 8.42
CA ALA A 72 -1.47 -8.50 9.74
C ALA A 72 -2.98 -8.35 9.63
N ASN A 73 -3.70 -8.81 10.65
CA ASN A 73 -5.09 -8.40 10.83
C ASN A 73 -5.15 -6.87 11.03
N GLN A 74 -6.19 -6.23 10.51
CA GLN A 74 -6.35 -4.78 10.55
C GLN A 74 -6.21 -4.20 11.96
N LYS A 75 -6.77 -4.88 12.98
CA LYS A 75 -6.73 -4.45 14.38
C LYS A 75 -5.33 -4.49 14.99
N ASP A 76 -4.46 -5.33 14.44
CA ASP A 76 -3.10 -5.59 14.95
C ASP A 76 -2.03 -4.85 14.11
N SER A 77 -2.43 -4.23 13.00
CA SER A 77 -1.52 -3.56 12.08
C SER A 77 -1.06 -2.21 12.62
N TYR A 78 0.26 -1.99 12.66
CA TYR A 78 0.83 -0.70 13.07
C TYR A 78 0.40 0.47 12.18
N LEU A 79 -0.05 0.20 10.96
CA LEU A 79 -0.40 1.22 9.97
C LEU A 79 -1.51 2.15 10.46
N TYR A 80 -2.52 1.62 11.17
CA TYR A 80 -3.62 2.42 11.73
C TYR A 80 -3.21 3.22 12.97
N ASN A 81 -2.08 2.89 13.58
CA ASN A 81 -1.51 3.66 14.69
C ASN A 81 -0.56 4.76 14.19
N LEU A 82 0.11 4.56 13.06
CA LEU A 82 1.10 5.49 12.52
C LEU A 82 0.51 6.52 11.55
N PHE A 83 -0.56 6.16 10.84
CA PHE A 83 -1.15 6.97 9.78
C PHE A 83 -2.61 7.29 10.04
N GLU A 84 -2.97 8.56 9.81
CA GLU A 84 -4.36 9.00 9.70
C GLU A 84 -4.91 8.59 8.32
N ILE A 85 -6.02 7.86 8.28
CA ILE A 85 -6.63 7.41 7.03
C ILE A 85 -7.25 8.60 6.28
N LYS A 86 -6.83 8.81 5.03
CA LYS A 86 -7.40 9.85 4.15
C LYS A 86 -8.32 9.30 3.08
N GLY A 87 -8.15 8.04 2.68
CA GLY A 87 -8.99 7.43 1.67
C GLY A 87 -8.94 5.92 1.73
N LYS A 88 -10.06 5.32 1.33
CA LYS A 88 -10.16 3.91 0.96
C LYS A 88 -10.82 3.85 -0.41
N GLU A 89 -10.16 3.21 -1.36
CA GLU A 89 -10.68 2.98 -2.69
C GLU A 89 -10.94 1.50 -2.90
N HIS A 90 -12.02 1.16 -3.61
CA HIS A 90 -12.27 -0.22 -4.02
C HIS A 90 -11.56 -0.48 -5.34
N LEU A 91 -10.73 -1.51 -5.39
CA LEU A 91 -9.97 -1.90 -6.56
C LEU A 91 -10.61 -3.15 -7.15
N SER A 92 -11.28 -3.00 -8.28
CA SER A 92 -11.91 -4.11 -9.00
C SER A 92 -11.09 -4.51 -10.22
N TYR A 93 -11.31 -5.72 -10.73
CA TYR A 93 -10.67 -6.20 -11.95
C TYR A 93 -10.83 -5.21 -13.11
N GLY A 94 -9.75 -5.01 -13.87
CA GLY A 94 -9.69 -4.02 -14.95
C GLY A 94 -9.53 -2.56 -14.49
N PHE A 95 -9.55 -2.28 -13.18
CA PHE A 95 -9.35 -0.93 -12.61
C PHE A 95 -10.15 0.18 -13.33
N PRO A 96 -11.49 0.11 -13.36
CA PRO A 96 -12.34 0.97 -14.19
C PRO A 96 -12.27 2.47 -13.85
N THR A 97 -11.67 2.83 -12.72
CA THR A 97 -11.47 4.22 -12.27
C THR A 97 -10.09 4.78 -12.63
N ILE A 98 -9.24 3.99 -13.29
CA ILE A 98 -7.87 4.33 -13.68
C ILE A 98 -7.80 4.42 -15.20
N GLY A 99 -7.03 5.37 -15.72
CA GLY A 99 -6.87 5.57 -17.16
C GLY A 99 -6.18 4.38 -17.83
N ASP A 100 -6.64 4.04 -19.04
CA ASP A 100 -6.12 2.91 -19.83
C ASP A 100 -4.61 3.02 -20.07
N ASP A 101 -4.08 4.24 -20.23
CA ASP A 101 -2.65 4.51 -20.39
C ASP A 101 -1.82 4.00 -19.20
N PHE A 102 -2.30 4.21 -17.98
CA PHE A 102 -1.65 3.70 -16.78
C PHE A 102 -1.81 2.18 -16.62
N ILE A 103 -2.94 1.62 -17.07
CA ILE A 103 -3.16 0.17 -17.05
C ILE A 103 -2.22 -0.54 -18.03
N ASP A 104 -2.04 0.01 -19.23
CA ASP A 104 -1.11 -0.52 -20.24
C ASP A 104 0.34 -0.52 -19.73
N GLU A 105 0.77 0.57 -19.07
CA GLU A 105 2.08 0.65 -18.43
C GLU A 105 2.23 -0.41 -17.33
N MET A 106 1.22 -0.55 -16.47
CA MET A 106 1.21 -1.53 -15.38
C MET A 106 1.23 -2.98 -15.91
N GLU A 107 0.57 -3.26 -17.03
CA GLU A 107 0.64 -4.56 -17.68
C GLU A 107 2.06 -4.83 -18.23
N CYS A 108 2.70 -3.81 -18.83
CA CYS A 108 4.08 -3.92 -19.32
C CYS A 108 5.06 -4.20 -18.18
N ASP A 109 4.94 -3.51 -17.05
CA ASP A 109 5.74 -3.73 -15.86
C ASP A 109 5.47 -5.12 -15.25
N TYR A 110 4.21 -5.50 -15.14
CA TYR A 110 3.80 -6.80 -14.61
C TYR A 110 4.42 -7.96 -15.41
N ARG A 111 4.35 -7.90 -16.74
CA ARG A 111 4.95 -8.91 -17.64
C ARG A 111 6.48 -9.03 -17.50
N GLN A 112 7.17 -8.03 -16.95
CA GLN A 112 8.61 -8.12 -16.67
C GLN A 112 8.91 -8.86 -15.37
N LEU A 113 7.97 -8.87 -14.41
CA LEU A 113 8.13 -9.49 -13.10
C LEU A 113 7.73 -10.97 -13.05
N VAL A 114 6.74 -11.38 -13.84
CA VAL A 114 6.15 -12.74 -13.78
C VAL A 114 6.65 -13.69 -14.87
N ARG A 115 7.78 -13.37 -15.52
CA ARG A 115 8.43 -14.25 -16.49
C ARG A 115 9.20 -15.40 -15.86
#